data_AF-A0A5K0W521-F1
#
_entry.id   AF-A0A5K0W521-F1
#
_cell.length_a   1.000
_cell.length_b   1.000
_cell.length_c   1.000
_cell.angle_alpha   90.00
_cell.angle_beta   90.00
_cell.angle_gamma   90.00
#
_symmetry.space_group_name_H-M   'P 1'
#
loop_
_entity.id
_entity.type
_entity.pdbx_description
1 polymer ?
#
loop_
_entity_poly.entity_id
_entity_poly.type
_entity_poly.pdbx_seq_one_letter_code
_entity_poly.pdbx_strand_id
1 'polypeptide(L)' 'GRPTFSQVVLEVMRQLEGAYALIFKSPHYPNELVACKRGSPLLLGLK' A
#
# COMPACT_ATOMS: atom_id res chain seq x y z
N GLY A 1 2.43 -5.20 -20.20
CA GLY A 1 3.48 -5.58 -19.25
C GLY A 1 2.87 -5.88 -17.90
N ARG A 2 3.56 -6.62 -17.03
CA ARG A 2 3.08 -6.90 -15.66
C ARG A 2 3.03 -5.59 -14.84
N PRO A 3 1.92 -5.27 -14.15
CA PRO A 3 1.86 -4.05 -13.34
C PRO A 3 2.78 -4.16 -12.12
N THR A 4 3.35 -3.03 -11.70
CA THR A 4 4.11 -2.95 -10.44
C THR A 4 3.19 -3.11 -9.24
N PHE A 5 3.74 -3.46 -8.07
CA PHE A 5 2.92 -3.63 -6.87
C PHE A 5 2.22 -2.30 -6.49
N SER A 6 2.92 -1.17 -6.65
CA SER A 6 2.37 0.17 -6.43
C SER A 6 1.22 0.51 -7.38
N GLN A 7 1.27 0.11 -8.65
CA GLN A 7 0.18 0.32 -9.60
C GLN A 7 -1.09 -0.43 -9.19
N VAL A 8 -0.95 -1.67 -8.73
CA VAL A 8 -2.07 -2.46 -8.21
C VAL A 8 -2.65 -1.80 -6.96
N VAL A 9 -1.81 -1.43 -5.99
CA VAL A 9 -2.26 -0.80 -4.75
C VAL A 9 -2.93 0.55 -5.01
N LEU A 10 -2.38 1.38 -5.91
CA LEU A 10 -2.99 2.66 -6.28
C LEU A 10 -4.41 2.50 -6.82
N GLU A 11 -4.67 1.43 -7.59
CA GLU A 11 -6.02 1.14 -8.07
C GLU A 11 -6.99 0.78 -6.94
N VAL A 12 -6.52 0.03 -5.93
CA VAL A 12 -7.29 -0.22 -4.70
C VAL A 12 -7.58 1.08 -3.96
N MET A 13 -6.58 1.95 -3.81
CA MET A 13 -6.73 3.20 -3.05
C MET A 13 -7.76 4.16 -3.66
N ARG A 14 -7.97 4.13 -4.98
CA ARG A 14 -9.00 4.93 -5.67
C ARG A 14 -10.43 4.55 -5.29
N GLN A 15 -10.64 3.31 -4.83
CA GLN A 15 -11.97 2.82 -4.44
C GLN A 15 -12.27 3.00 -2.94
N LEU A 16 -11.26 3.38 -2.15
CA LEU A 16 -11.41 3.51 -0.70
C LEU A 16 -11.81 4.93 -0.28
N GLU A 17 -12.87 5.02 0.51
CA GLU A 17 -13.35 6.24 1.17
C GLU A 17 -12.99 6.25 2.67
N GLY A 18 -13.12 7.40 3.34
CA GLY A 18 -12.80 7.56 4.77
C GLY A 18 -11.31 7.60 5.13
N ALA A 19 -11.00 7.43 6.43
CA ALA A 19 -9.64 7.43 6.96
C ALA A 19 -9.07 6.00 7.04
N TYR A 20 -7.80 5.84 6.69
CA TYR A 20 -7.11 4.55 6.68
C TYR A 20 -5.60 4.69 6.89
N ALA A 21 -4.99 3.60 7.38
CA ALA A 21 -3.55 3.31 7.33
C ALA A 21 -3.39 1.81 7.03
N LEU A 22 -2.87 1.47 5.86
CA LEU A 22 -2.84 0.10 5.32
C LEU A 22 -1.43 -0.29 4.90
N ILE A 23 -1.09 -1.56 5.09
CA ILE A 23 0.14 -2.20 4.59
C ILE A 23 -0.25 -3.38 3.69
N PHE A 24 0.33 -3.44 2.50
CA PHE A 24 0.12 -4.48 1.51
C PHE A 24 1.37 -5.34 1.36
N LYS A 25 1.19 -6.67 1.44
CA LYS A 25 2.20 -7.70 1.17
C LYS A 25 1.59 -8.75 0.25
N SER A 26 2.35 -9.26 -0.71
CA SER A 26 1.83 -10.26 -1.67
C SER A 26 2.91 -11.27 -2.06
N PRO A 27 2.59 -12.57 -2.18
CA PRO A 27 3.52 -13.57 -2.73
C PRO A 27 3.81 -13.33 -4.22
N HIS A 28 2.93 -12.59 -4.92
CA HIS A 28 3.17 -12.22 -6.31
C HIS A 28 4.28 -11.14 -6.44
N TYR A 29 4.47 -10.31 -5.41
CA TYR A 29 5.47 -9.24 -5.38
C TYR A 29 6.44 -9.49 -4.21
N PRO A 30 7.30 -10.52 -4.33
CA PRO A 30 8.21 -10.90 -3.25
C PRO A 30 9.19 -9.77 -2.95
N ASN A 31 9.57 -9.63 -1.67
CA ASN A 31 10.47 -8.58 -1.16
C ASN A 31 9.94 -7.14 -1.25
N GLU A 32 8.67 -6.96 -1.64
CA GLU A 32 8.02 -5.65 -1.65
C GLU A 32 6.98 -5.53 -0.54
N LEU A 33 6.88 -4.32 0.01
CA LEU A 33 5.82 -3.89 0.91
C LEU A 33 5.38 -2.50 0.44
N VAL A 34 4.06 -2.29 0.35
CA VAL A 34 3.50 -0.98 0.01
C VAL A 34 2.65 -0.47 1.17
N ALA A 35 2.90 0.76 1.58
CA ALA A 35 2.19 1.42 2.67
C ALA A 35 1.35 2.57 2.13
N CYS A 36 0.10 2.71 2.58
CA CYS A 36 -0.79 3.81 2.21
C CYS A 36 -1.50 4.39 3.44
N LYS A 37 -1.66 5.71 3.51
CA LYS A 37 -2.40 6.38 4.59
C LYS A 37 -3.23 7.55 4.08
N ARG A 38 -4.40 7.77 4.68
CA ARG A 38 -5.23 8.98 4.55
C ARG A 38 -5.95 9.21 5.87
N GLY A 39 -5.75 10.35 6.52
CA GLY A 39 -6.43 10.68 7.78
C GLY A 39 -6.02 9.88 9.02
N SER A 40 -5.38 8.70 8.89
CA SER A 40 -4.79 7.94 10.02
C SER A 40 -3.25 8.03 10.01
N PRO A 41 -2.58 8.09 11.18
CA PRO A 41 -1.12 8.10 11.25
C PRO A 41 -0.52 6.74 10.85
N LEU A 42 0.65 6.76 10.24
CA LEU A 42 1.47 5.58 9.95
C LEU A 42 2.94 5.96 10.13
N LEU A 43 3.69 5.15 10.87
CA LEU A 43 5.09 5.40 11.21
C LEU A 43 5.98 4.29 10.63
N LEU A 44 7.11 4.68 10.05
CA LEU A 44 8.16 3.76 9.60
C LEU A 44 9.36 3.89 10.55
N GLY A 45 9.58 2.86 11.37
CA GLY A 45 10.79 2.75 12.18
C GLY A 45 11.96 2.29 11.32
N LEU A 46 13.07 3.03 11.37
CA LEU A 46 14.34 2.64 10.75
C LEU A 46 15.33 2.25 11.85
N LYS A 47 16.16 1.24 11.58
CA LYS A 47 17.27 0.85 12.44
C LYS A 47 18.58 1.08 11.71
#